data_AF-A0A1Y2CYQ1-F1
#
_entry.id   AF-A0A1Y2CYQ1-F1
#
_cell.length_a   1.000
_cell.length_b   1.000
_cell.length_c   1.000
_cell.angle_alpha   90.00
_cell.angle_beta   90.00
_cell.angle_gamma   90.00
#
_symmetry.space_group_name_H-M   'P 1'
#
loop_
_entity.id
_entity.type
_entity.pdbx_description
1 polymer ?
#
loop_
_entity_poly.entity_id
_entity_poly.type
_entity_poly.pdbx_seq_one_letter_code
_entity_poly.pdbx_strand_id
1 'polypeptide(L)'
;MEKNLEIEISKTNRGKEQIILNRKYKFNLSSKRKDNSKKYKYTEYKTLNQCPSFIILNNENQILEYDDSHHLENKFRAAKSIVKYKIKDEISKSSIPFNVNIKLTYDEISQGMGLIYVQDIIQLNPK
;
A
#
# COMPACT_ATOMS: atom_id res chain seq x y z
N MET A 1 13.12 21.86 4.10
CA MET A 1 12.04 22.16 5.06
C MET A 1 11.74 20.89 5.83
N GLU A 2 12.07 20.85 7.11
CA GLU A 2 11.63 19.79 8.01
C GLU A 2 10.09 19.79 8.01
N LYS A 3 9.50 18.66 7.64
CA LYS A 3 8.06 18.47 7.79
C LYS A 3 7.81 18.21 9.27
N ASN A 4 7.26 19.20 9.97
CA ASN A 4 6.77 19.00 11.32
C ASN A 4 5.64 17.95 11.25
N LEU A 5 5.89 16.77 11.80
CA LEU A 5 4.91 15.69 11.90
C LEU A 5 3.98 16.00 13.08
N GLU A 6 2.69 16.23 12.79
CA GLU A 6 1.66 16.43 13.84
C GLU A 6 1.10 15.05 14.22
N ILE A 7 1.28 14.66 15.49
CA ILE A 7 0.75 13.39 16.03
C ILE A 7 -0.36 13.69 17.04
N GLU A 8 -1.52 13.09 16.83
CA GLU A 8 -2.65 13.11 17.75
C GLU A 8 -2.92 11.69 18.29
N ILE A 9 -3.04 11.55 19.60
CA ILE A 9 -3.43 10.28 20.23
C ILE A 9 -4.96 10.22 20.33
N SER A 10 -5.53 9.12 19.88
CA SER A 10 -6.97 8.89 19.96
C SER A 10 -7.29 7.43 20.29
N LYS A 11 -8.56 7.08 20.24
CA LYS A 11 -9.03 5.70 20.42
C LYS A 11 -9.88 5.28 19.23
N THR A 12 -9.74 4.02 18.84
CA THR A 12 -10.66 3.34 17.92
C THR A 12 -12.06 3.29 18.53
N ASN A 13 -13.08 3.04 17.70
CA ASN A 13 -14.44 2.77 18.15
C ASN A 13 -14.55 1.59 19.15
N ARG A 14 -13.57 0.68 19.17
CA ARG A 14 -13.46 -0.44 20.13
C ARG A 14 -12.68 -0.07 21.39
N GLY A 15 -12.37 1.22 21.60
CA GLY A 15 -11.62 1.72 22.75
C GLY A 15 -10.11 1.45 22.73
N LYS A 16 -9.57 0.82 21.68
CA LYS A 16 -8.13 0.57 21.54
C LYS A 16 -7.38 1.84 21.14
N GLU A 17 -6.18 2.02 21.69
CA GLU A 17 -5.30 3.15 21.39
C GLU A 17 -4.89 3.19 19.90
N GLN A 18 -4.90 4.39 19.33
CA GLN A 18 -4.45 4.66 17.96
C GLN A 18 -3.81 6.05 17.91
N ILE A 19 -3.05 6.33 16.87
CA ILE A 19 -2.53 7.66 16.58
C ILE A 19 -3.00 8.12 15.19
N ILE A 20 -3.20 9.42 15.05
CA ILE A 20 -3.51 10.09 13.80
C ILE A 20 -2.32 10.98 13.46
N LEU A 21 -1.68 10.70 12.33
CA LEU A 21 -0.55 11.44 11.81
C LEU A 21 -1.00 12.45 10.75
N ASN A 22 -0.63 13.72 10.91
CA ASN A 22 -0.96 14.84 10.03
C ASN A 22 -2.46 14.90 9.70
N ARG A 23 -3.31 14.55 10.67
CA ARG A 23 -4.78 14.48 10.55
C ARG A 23 -5.29 13.62 9.37
N LYS A 24 -4.42 12.77 8.80
CA LYS A 24 -4.68 12.05 7.54
C LYS A 24 -4.49 10.55 7.69
N TYR A 25 -3.41 10.13 8.31
CA TYR A 25 -3.02 8.73 8.37
C TYR A 25 -3.33 8.15 9.76
N LYS A 26 -3.99 7.01 9.80
CA LYS A 26 -4.33 6.32 11.06
C LYS A 26 -3.37 5.17 11.28
N PHE A 27 -2.90 5.05 12.51
CA PHE A 27 -2.07 3.92 12.94
C PHE A 27 -2.64 3.34 14.23
N ASN A 28 -2.87 2.03 14.25
CA ASN A 28 -3.37 1.35 15.44
C ASN A 28 -2.21 0.84 16.29
N LEU A 29 -2.37 0.84 17.61
CA LEU A 29 -1.39 0.23 18.51
C LEU A 29 -1.25 -1.26 18.17
N SER A 30 -0.02 -1.68 17.85
CA SER A 30 0.31 -3.05 17.51
C SER A 30 0.94 -3.79 18.69
N SER A 31 1.91 -3.18 19.37
CA SER A 31 2.60 -3.80 20.51
C SER A 31 3.23 -2.77 21.44
N LYS A 32 3.45 -3.19 22.69
CA LYS A 32 4.27 -2.49 23.68
C LYS A 32 5.60 -3.24 23.81
N ARG A 33 6.72 -2.52 23.81
CA ARG A 33 8.07 -3.06 23.96
C ARG A 33 8.49 -3.06 25.44
N LYS A 34 9.60 -3.73 25.76
CA LYS A 34 10.13 -3.85 27.14
C LYS A 34 10.54 -2.50 27.74
N ASP A 35 11.00 -1.58 26.90
CA ASP A 35 11.36 -0.20 27.25
C ASP A 35 10.13 0.74 27.35
N ASN A 36 8.92 0.16 27.38
CA ASN A 36 7.63 0.85 27.35
C ASN A 36 7.30 1.61 26.06
N SER A 37 8.21 1.64 25.09
CA SER A 37 7.90 2.23 23.78
C SER A 37 6.75 1.47 23.10
N LYS A 38 5.96 2.20 22.32
CA LYS A 38 4.77 1.69 21.66
C LYS A 38 4.96 1.69 20.17
N LYS A 39 4.73 0.53 19.54
CA LYS A 39 4.73 0.40 18.08
C LYS A 39 3.30 0.51 17.55
N TYR A 40 3.09 1.46 16.65
CA TYR A 40 1.85 1.65 15.92
C TYR A 40 2.04 1.24 14.47
N LYS A 41 1.07 0.52 13.90
CA LYS A 41 1.09 0.09 12.50
C LYS A 41 0.03 0.82 11.70
N TYR A 42 0.36 1.20 10.48
CA TYR A 42 -0.56 1.88 9.59
C TYR A 42 -1.80 1.01 9.34
N THR A 43 -2.97 1.64 9.35
CA THR A 43 -4.23 0.98 9.09
C THR A 43 -4.93 1.64 7.92
N GLU A 44 -4.65 1.17 6.71
CA GLU A 44 -5.50 1.45 5.55
C GLU A 44 -6.62 0.42 5.48
N TYR A 45 -7.85 0.90 5.33
CA TYR A 45 -8.99 0.04 5.06
C TYR A 45 -8.87 -0.43 3.59
N LYS A 46 -8.66 -1.74 3.38
CA LYS A 46 -8.95 -2.50 2.14
C LYS A 46 -7.84 -2.71 1.08
N THR A 47 -6.55 -2.52 1.35
CA THR A 47 -5.52 -3.07 0.46
C THR A 47 -5.22 -4.53 0.85
N LEU A 48 -5.19 -5.43 -0.14
CA LEU A 48 -4.84 -6.85 0.01
C LEU A 48 -3.43 -7.06 0.63
N ASN A 49 -2.58 -6.02 0.57
CA ASN A 49 -1.28 -5.99 1.21
C ASN A 49 -1.36 -5.08 2.43
N GLN A 50 -1.01 -5.62 3.61
CA GLN A 50 -0.80 -4.78 4.78
C GLN A 50 0.42 -3.90 4.52
N CYS A 51 0.19 -2.59 4.44
CA CYS A 51 1.26 -1.61 4.36
C CYS A 51 2.26 -1.82 5.52
N PRO A 52 3.58 -1.87 5.24
CA PRO A 52 4.58 -2.13 6.27
C PRO A 52 4.84 -0.93 7.19
N SER A 53 4.29 0.25 6.89
CA SER A 53 4.53 1.48 7.64
C SER A 53 4.20 1.36 9.13
N PHE A 54 5.11 1.90 9.94
CA PHE A 54 4.97 1.92 11.38
C PHE A 54 5.61 3.17 11.99
N ILE A 55 5.16 3.48 13.21
CA ILE A 55 5.74 4.54 14.06
C ILE A 55 6.02 3.94 15.43
N ILE A 56 7.15 4.29 16.02
CA ILE A 56 7.50 3.91 17.38
C ILE A 56 7.62 5.17 18.22
N LEU A 57 6.83 5.23 19.27
CA LEU A 57 6.83 6.35 20.22
C LEU A 57 7.40 5.91 21.56
N ASN A 58 8.16 6.78 22.20
CA ASN A 58 8.53 6.62 23.62
C ASN A 58 7.35 6.98 24.54
N ASN A 59 7.58 6.94 25.85
CA ASN A 59 6.56 7.27 26.86
C ASN A 59 6.13 8.75 26.84
N GLU A 60 6.98 9.62 26.31
CA GLU A 60 6.71 11.06 26.13
C GLU A 60 6.06 11.35 24.76
N ASN A 61 5.68 10.31 24.01
CA ASN A 61 5.12 10.38 22.66
C ASN A 61 6.07 11.00 21.61
N GLN A 62 7.37 11.03 21.88
CA GLN A 62 8.38 11.40 20.90
C GLN A 62 8.67 10.23 19.97
N ILE A 63 8.93 10.55 18.70
CA ILE A 63 9.23 9.55 17.66
C ILE A 63 10.64 9.00 17.90
N LEU A 64 10.74 7.71 18.15
CA LEU A 64 12.02 6.97 18.18
C LEU A 64 12.38 6.44 16.78
N GLU A 65 11.37 5.99 16.03
CA GLU A 65 11.55 5.38 14.72
C GLU A 65 10.27 5.60 13.87
N TYR A 66 10.45 5.89 12.59
CA TYR A 66 9.34 6.12 11.66
C TYR A 66 9.66 5.54 10.27
N ASP A 67 8.78 4.65 9.79
CA ASP A 67 8.81 4.10 8.44
C ASP A 67 7.58 4.61 7.66
N ASP A 68 7.85 5.35 6.59
CA ASP A 68 6.86 6.04 5.74
C ASP A 68 6.53 5.32 4.43
N SER A 69 6.82 4.02 4.34
CA SER A 69 6.54 3.15 3.17
C SER A 69 5.13 3.26 2.54
N HIS A 70 4.13 3.80 3.24
CA HIS A 70 2.80 4.14 2.74
C HIS A 70 2.85 5.17 1.59
N HIS A 71 3.86 6.04 1.54
CA HIS A 71 4.10 6.90 0.38
C HIS A 71 4.63 6.12 -0.82
N LEU A 72 5.39 5.06 -0.57
CA LEU A 72 5.91 4.18 -1.61
C LEU A 72 4.77 3.36 -2.24
N GLU A 73 3.84 2.84 -1.45
CA GLU A 73 2.68 2.08 -1.94
C GLU A 73 1.79 2.91 -2.87
N ASN A 74 1.57 4.18 -2.56
CA ASN A 74 0.83 5.10 -3.44
C ASN A 74 1.56 5.36 -4.76
N LYS A 75 2.89 5.51 -4.74
CA LYS A 75 3.70 5.64 -5.95
C LYS A 75 3.67 4.36 -6.78
N PHE A 76 3.77 3.19 -6.15
CA PHE A 76 3.64 1.89 -6.81
C PHE A 76 2.25 1.71 -7.43
N ARG A 77 1.18 2.09 -6.73
CA ARG A 77 -0.20 2.01 -7.25
C ARG A 77 -0.40 2.90 -8.47
N ALA A 78 0.13 4.13 -8.45
CA ALA A 78 0.12 5.03 -9.59
C ALA A 78 0.91 4.46 -10.77
N ALA A 79 2.12 3.96 -10.52
CA ALA A 79 2.94 3.30 -11.55
C ALA A 79 2.24 2.08 -12.17
N LYS A 80 1.61 1.22 -11.34
CA LYS A 80 0.83 0.07 -11.80
C LYS A 80 -0.33 0.48 -12.71
N SER A 81 -1.06 1.54 -12.35
CA SER A 81 -2.14 2.08 -13.20
C SER A 81 -1.62 2.60 -14.54
N ILE A 82 -0.48 3.29 -14.54
CA ILE A 82 0.16 3.80 -15.77
C ILE A 82 0.57 2.63 -16.68
N VAL A 83 1.25 1.62 -16.14
CA VAL A 83 1.68 0.44 -16.89
C VAL A 83 0.46 -0.32 -17.45
N LYS A 84 -0.56 -0.54 -16.62
CA LYS A 84 -1.82 -1.17 -17.05
C LYS A 84 -2.49 -0.40 -18.20
N TYR A 85 -2.54 0.93 -18.12
CA TYR A 85 -3.11 1.76 -19.17
C TYR A 85 -2.31 1.66 -20.47
N LYS A 86 -0.97 1.73 -20.40
CA LYS A 86 -0.10 1.57 -21.57
C LYS A 86 -0.29 0.21 -22.24
N ILE A 87 -0.32 -0.88 -21.48
CA ILE A 87 -0.55 -2.22 -22.03
C ILE A 87 -1.93 -2.29 -22.71
N LYS A 88 -2.97 -1.73 -22.09
CA LYS A 88 -4.32 -1.69 -22.68
C LYS A 88 -4.36 -0.87 -23.98
N ASP A 89 -3.69 0.28 -23.99
CA ASP A 89 -3.59 1.16 -25.15
C ASP A 89 -2.86 0.48 -26.32
N GLU A 90 -1.72 -0.15 -26.05
CA GLU A 90 -0.96 -0.95 -27.04
C GLU A 90 -1.80 -2.11 -27.59
N ILE A 91 -2.49 -2.88 -26.74
CA ILE A 91 -3.40 -3.95 -27.19
C ILE A 91 -4.51 -3.39 -28.08
N SER A 92 -5.09 -2.25 -27.73
CA SER A 92 -6.17 -1.63 -28.51
C SER A 92 -5.72 -1.08 -29.88
N LYS A 93 -4.44 -0.71 -30.00
CA LYS A 93 -3.81 -0.25 -31.24
C LYS A 93 -3.31 -1.41 -32.09
N SER A 94 -2.97 -2.53 -31.46
CA SER A 94 -2.59 -3.75 -32.16
C SER A 94 -3.82 -4.31 -32.89
N SER A 95 -3.69 -4.64 -34.17
CA SER A 95 -4.76 -5.25 -34.99
C SER A 95 -5.04 -6.72 -34.61
N ILE A 96 -4.79 -7.10 -33.36
CA ILE A 96 -4.99 -8.44 -32.84
C ILE A 96 -6.51 -8.63 -32.68
N PRO A 97 -7.12 -9.62 -33.36
CA PRO A 97 -8.54 -9.86 -33.23
C PRO A 97 -8.86 -10.21 -31.76
N PHE A 98 -10.00 -9.71 -31.25
CA PHE A 98 -10.53 -9.89 -29.89
C PHE A 98 -10.64 -11.36 -29.39
N ASN A 99 -10.28 -12.34 -30.21
CA ASN A 99 -10.34 -13.78 -29.93
C ASN A 99 -9.04 -14.36 -29.35
N VAL A 100 -8.01 -13.55 -29.11
CA VAL A 100 -6.78 -14.00 -28.44
C VAL A 100 -6.97 -13.87 -26.92
N ASN A 101 -6.64 -14.94 -26.19
CA ASN A 101 -6.80 -15.01 -24.74
C ASN A 101 -5.94 -13.91 -24.08
N ILE A 102 -6.57 -12.79 -23.74
CA ILE A 102 -5.93 -11.56 -23.24
C ILE A 102 -4.99 -11.83 -22.06
N LYS A 103 -5.29 -12.85 -21.25
CA LYS A 103 -4.44 -13.29 -20.13
C LYS A 103 -3.10 -13.84 -20.60
N LEU A 104 -3.10 -14.71 -21.61
CA LEU A 104 -1.87 -15.28 -22.20
C LEU A 104 -1.01 -14.19 -22.83
N THR A 105 -1.62 -13.28 -23.61
CA THR A 105 -0.90 -12.17 -24.23
C THR A 105 -0.32 -11.21 -23.19
N TYR A 106 -1.05 -10.93 -22.11
CA TYR A 106 -0.55 -10.13 -21.00
C TYR A 106 0.65 -10.79 -20.31
N ASP A 107 0.54 -12.09 -20.01
CA ASP A 107 1.60 -12.85 -19.33
C ASP A 107 2.88 -12.91 -20.18
N GLU A 108 2.77 -13.11 -21.49
CA GLU A 108 3.89 -13.10 -22.44
C GLU A 108 4.57 -11.73 -22.54
N ILE A 109 3.79 -10.65 -22.68
CA ILE A 109 4.32 -9.28 -22.72
C ILE A 109 4.98 -8.91 -21.38
N SER A 110 4.35 -9.27 -20.26
CA SER A 110 4.87 -9.02 -18.92
C SER A 110 6.19 -9.75 -18.67
N GLN A 111 6.30 -11.01 -19.12
CA GLN A 111 7.55 -11.78 -19.06
C GLN A 111 8.65 -11.16 -19.93
N GLY A 112 8.33 -10.73 -21.16
CA GLY A 112 9.27 -10.03 -22.03
C GLY A 112 9.78 -8.70 -21.47
N MET A 113 8.98 -8.03 -20.63
CA MET A 113 9.34 -6.79 -19.94
C MET A 113 10.05 -7.00 -18.58
N GLY A 114 10.28 -8.24 -18.15
CA GLY A 114 10.95 -8.54 -16.87
C GLY A 114 10.11 -8.23 -15.62
N LEU A 115 8.79 -8.07 -15.77
CA LEU A 115 7.88 -7.88 -14.64
C LEU A 115 7.60 -9.24 -13.98
N ILE A 116 8.12 -9.44 -12.77
CA ILE A 116 7.95 -10.67 -11.98
C ILE A 116 6.45 -10.96 -11.77
N TYR A 117 6.07 -12.20 -12.06
CA TYR A 117 4.70 -12.73 -12.02
C TYR A 117 4.05 -12.49 -10.66
N VAL A 118 3.07 -11.59 -10.59
CA VAL A 118 2.22 -11.42 -9.40
C VAL A 118 1.01 -12.33 -9.56
N GLN A 119 1.09 -13.51 -8.93
CA GLN A 119 0.09 -14.60 -8.95
C GLN A 119 -1.32 -14.19 -8.46
N ASP A 120 -1.55 -12.94 -8.06
CA ASP A 120 -2.80 -12.50 -7.42
C ASP A 120 -3.86 -11.93 -8.38
N ILE A 121 -3.72 -12.09 -9.70
CA ILE A 121 -4.72 -11.58 -10.67
C ILE A 121 -5.99 -12.45 -10.75
N ILE A 122 -6.03 -13.63 -10.13
CA ILE A 122 -7.20 -14.52 -10.20
C ILE A 122 -8.08 -14.40 -8.94
N GLN A 123 -8.70 -13.24 -8.71
CA GLN A 123 -9.91 -13.16 -7.85
C GLN A 123 -10.95 -12.15 -8.32
N LEU A 124 -11.07 -11.90 -9.63
CA LEU A 124 -12.26 -11.23 -10.17
C LEU A 124 -12.74 -11.95 -11.43
N ASN A 125 -13.20 -13.19 -11.25
CA ASN A 125 -14.19 -13.82 -12.14
C ASN A 125 -15.60 -13.39 -11.68
N PRO A 126 -16.68 -13.76 -12.37
CA PRO A 126 -17.06 -13.40 -13.74
C PRO A 126 -18.51 -12.87 -13.75
N LYS A 127 -18.89 -12.02 -14.71
CA LYS A 127 -20.27 -11.90 -15.20
C LYS A 127 -20.24 -11.44 -16.64
#